data_AF-A0A2T4DCY5-F1
#
_entry.id   AF-A0A2T4DCY5-F1
#
_cell.length_a   1.000
_cell.length_b   1.000
_cell.length_c   1.000
_cell.angle_alpha   90.00
_cell.angle_beta   90.00
_cell.angle_gamma   90.00
#
_symmetry.space_group_name_H-M   'P 1'
#
loop_
_entity.id
_entity.type
_entity.pdbx_description
1 polymer ?
#
loop_
_entity_poly.entity_id
_entity_poly.type
_entity_poly.pdbx_seq_one_letter_code
_entity_poly.pdbx_strand_id
1 'polypeptide(L)'
;MNNEIISLPKNLELDLAKRNNSQDEKINIVEKYFKDIEKVHTKESIEANKARYLANIYNLEGKSIDVIYYSGIVIESFIPAQLSSYSHYILLLIKHNTNEGKFEESLKWIDFFWEKREFVQSIFEFLSFFNQYVEVLIRFDKPFNKKYLILLQKLNTEIGFNLDLNNPLSAIQRMIQLNREWNRKLSLIYINSFTKEIQNQELLKFAEECPIQWYKDYVHDGIK
;
A
#
# COMPACT_ATOMS: atom_id res chain seq x y z
N MET A 1 -18.78 3.28 -11.16
CA MET A 1 -18.76 4.29 -12.24
C MET A 1 -17.33 4.41 -12.75
N ASN A 2 -17.11 5.12 -13.86
CA ASN A 2 -15.77 5.34 -14.43
C ASN A 2 -15.49 6.85 -14.41
N ASN A 3 -14.99 7.34 -13.28
CA ASN A 3 -14.65 8.76 -13.11
C ASN A 3 -13.24 9.04 -13.63
N GLU A 4 -13.06 10.22 -14.24
CA GLU A 4 -11.77 10.70 -14.69
C GLU A 4 -10.79 10.84 -13.51
N ILE A 5 -9.50 10.56 -13.73
CA ILE A 5 -8.45 10.81 -12.75
C ILE A 5 -7.90 12.22 -12.97
N ILE A 6 -8.03 13.05 -11.94
CA ILE A 6 -7.55 14.43 -11.95
C ILE A 6 -6.35 14.53 -10.99
N SER A 7 -5.19 14.87 -11.54
CA SER A 7 -3.96 15.08 -10.78
C SER A 7 -3.78 16.55 -10.42
N LEU A 8 -3.30 16.81 -9.20
CA LEU A 8 -2.91 18.16 -8.81
C LEU A 8 -1.69 18.62 -9.65
N PRO A 9 -1.60 19.91 -9.97
CA PRO A 9 -0.36 20.51 -10.44
C PRO A 9 0.79 20.19 -9.48
N LYS A 10 1.97 19.87 -10.03
CA LYS A 10 3.14 19.43 -9.27
C LYS A 10 3.54 20.36 -8.13
N ASN A 11 3.38 21.68 -8.31
CA ASN A 11 3.65 22.66 -7.25
C ASN A 11 2.69 22.47 -6.05
N LEU A 12 1.41 22.18 -6.30
CA LEU A 12 0.44 21.92 -5.23
C LEU A 12 0.70 20.57 -4.56
N GLU A 13 1.11 19.55 -5.31
CA GLU A 13 1.54 18.27 -4.71
C GLU A 13 2.72 18.46 -3.75
N LEU A 14 3.70 19.28 -4.14
CA LEU A 14 4.83 19.64 -3.30
C LEU A 14 4.39 20.43 -2.05
N ASP A 15 3.43 21.35 -2.20
CA ASP A 15 2.87 22.09 -1.07
C ASP A 15 2.13 21.16 -0.10
N LEU A 16 1.39 20.16 -0.59
CA LEU A 16 0.77 19.15 0.27
C LEU A 16 1.80 18.28 1.01
N ALA A 17 2.95 18.00 0.39
CA ALA A 17 4.03 17.20 0.98
C ALA A 17 4.85 17.94 2.05
N LYS A 18 4.75 19.28 2.12
CA LYS A 18 5.46 20.07 3.15
C LYS A 18 4.97 19.71 4.55
N ARG A 19 5.90 19.30 5.41
CA ARG A 19 5.62 18.95 6.82
C ARG A 19 5.12 20.13 7.66
N ASN A 20 5.47 21.36 7.27
CA ASN A 20 5.13 22.55 8.03
C ASN A 20 3.69 23.04 7.78
N ASN A 21 3.02 22.54 6.74
CA ASN A 21 1.63 22.89 6.47
C ASN A 21 0.72 22.12 7.44
N SER A 22 -0.14 22.85 8.13
CA SER A 22 -1.23 22.30 8.94
C SER A 22 -2.24 21.52 8.10
N GLN A 23 -3.04 20.71 8.76
CA GLN A 23 -4.13 19.96 8.13
C GLN A 23 -5.09 20.90 7.37
N ASP A 24 -5.51 22.00 8.00
CA ASP A 24 -6.46 22.95 7.41
C ASP A 24 -5.88 23.63 6.18
N GLU A 25 -4.60 23.97 6.18
CA GLU A 25 -3.92 24.51 4.99
C GLU A 25 -3.92 23.50 3.85
N LYS A 26 -3.62 22.22 4.12
CA LYS A 26 -3.65 21.16 3.10
C LYS A 26 -5.05 20.95 2.54
N ILE A 27 -6.07 20.94 3.39
CA ILE A 27 -7.46 20.85 2.95
C ILE A 27 -7.81 22.05 2.08
N ASN A 28 -7.48 23.26 2.50
CA ASN A 28 -7.75 24.49 1.73
C ASN A 28 -7.08 24.50 0.36
N ILE A 29 -5.86 23.95 0.23
CA ILE A 29 -5.18 23.78 -1.06
C ILE A 29 -6.02 22.90 -1.99
N VAL A 30 -6.47 21.74 -1.50
CA VAL A 30 -7.30 20.79 -2.27
C VAL A 30 -8.64 21.42 -2.64
N GLU A 31 -9.33 22.01 -1.67
CA GLU A 31 -10.63 22.65 -1.84
C GLU A 31 -10.59 23.75 -2.90
N LYS A 32 -9.61 24.65 -2.80
CA LYS A 32 -9.45 25.76 -3.74
C LYS A 32 -9.19 25.25 -5.16
N TYR A 33 -8.28 24.29 -5.31
CA TYR A 33 -7.97 23.73 -6.63
C TYR A 33 -9.20 23.11 -7.29
N PHE A 34 -9.94 22.26 -6.57
CA PHE A 34 -11.10 21.58 -7.15
C PHE A 34 -12.26 22.53 -7.45
N LYS A 35 -12.39 23.64 -6.70
CA LYS A 35 -13.31 24.72 -7.03
C LYS A 35 -12.93 25.43 -8.33
N ASP A 36 -11.64 25.67 -8.57
CA ASP A 36 -11.16 26.38 -9.76
C ASP A 36 -11.40 25.59 -11.06
N ILE A 37 -11.46 24.25 -10.98
CA ILE A 37 -11.67 23.37 -12.14
C ILE A 37 -13.12 22.84 -12.25
N GLU A 38 -14.05 23.35 -11.43
CA GLU A 38 -15.40 22.79 -11.31
C GLU A 38 -16.24 22.91 -12.58
N LYS A 39 -15.89 23.87 -13.44
CA LYS A 39 -16.58 24.12 -14.72
C LYS A 39 -16.10 23.20 -15.84
N VAL A 40 -15.01 22.48 -15.64
CA VAL A 40 -14.33 21.68 -16.67
C VAL A 40 -14.58 20.18 -16.49
N HIS A 41 -14.83 19.74 -15.26
CA HIS A 41 -15.04 18.33 -14.93
C HIS A 41 -16.44 18.09 -14.33
N THR A 42 -16.90 16.85 -14.37
CA THR A 42 -18.17 16.49 -13.73
C THR A 42 -18.06 16.60 -12.20
N LYS A 43 -19.19 16.88 -11.55
CA LYS A 43 -19.29 16.93 -10.09
C LYS A 43 -18.79 15.64 -9.45
N GLU A 44 -19.20 14.50 -10.01
CA GLU A 44 -18.82 13.17 -9.52
C GLU A 44 -17.31 12.94 -9.64
N SER A 45 -16.68 13.38 -10.74
CA SER A 45 -15.23 13.27 -10.91
C SER A 45 -14.48 14.16 -9.93
N ILE A 46 -14.98 15.38 -9.67
CA ILE A 46 -14.40 16.29 -8.68
C ILE A 46 -14.48 15.70 -7.28
N GLU A 47 -15.66 15.21 -6.88
CA GLU A 47 -15.88 14.62 -5.56
C GLU A 47 -14.99 13.38 -5.34
N ALA A 48 -14.91 12.51 -6.35
CA ALA A 48 -14.06 11.32 -6.30
C ALA A 48 -12.58 11.65 -6.17
N ASN A 49 -12.06 12.59 -6.96
CA ASN A 49 -10.65 12.97 -6.88
C ASN A 49 -10.34 13.76 -5.61
N LYS A 50 -11.23 14.63 -5.16
CA LYS A 50 -11.10 15.32 -3.88
C LYS A 50 -11.02 14.33 -2.72
N ALA A 51 -11.87 13.30 -2.71
CA ALA A 51 -11.84 12.25 -1.70
C ALA A 51 -10.48 11.53 -1.64
N ARG A 52 -9.81 11.30 -2.79
CA ARG A 52 -8.45 10.73 -2.81
C ARG A 52 -7.45 11.57 -2.02
N TYR A 53 -7.43 12.88 -2.22
CA TYR A 53 -6.50 13.75 -1.50
C TYR A 53 -6.88 13.88 -0.02
N LEU A 54 -8.17 14.04 0.28
CA LEU A 54 -8.64 14.17 1.65
C LEU A 54 -8.36 12.91 2.48
N ALA A 55 -8.62 11.71 1.95
CA ALA A 55 -8.29 10.46 2.63
C ALA A 55 -6.81 10.39 3.04
N ASN A 56 -5.90 10.81 2.17
CA ASN A 56 -4.47 10.82 2.48
C ASN A 56 -4.11 11.89 3.52
N ILE A 57 -4.68 13.09 3.44
CA ILE A 57 -4.48 14.15 4.44
C ILE A 57 -4.95 13.69 5.81
N TYR A 58 -6.17 13.16 5.92
CA TYR A 58 -6.72 12.66 7.18
C TYR A 58 -5.95 11.46 7.74
N ASN A 59 -5.39 10.61 6.89
CA ASN A 59 -4.56 9.48 7.32
C ASN A 59 -3.25 9.94 7.98
N LEU A 60 -2.62 11.00 7.48
CA LEU A 60 -1.42 11.57 8.10
C LEU A 60 -1.69 12.09 9.52
N GLU A 61 -2.90 12.59 9.77
CA GLU A 61 -3.34 13.13 11.06
C GLU A 61 -4.04 12.09 11.95
N GLY A 62 -4.12 10.83 11.50
CA GLY A 62 -4.74 9.74 12.26
C GLY A 62 -6.26 9.85 12.45
N LYS A 63 -6.97 10.61 11.61
CA LYS A 63 -8.42 10.83 11.70
C LYS A 63 -9.20 9.67 11.08
N SER A 64 -9.32 8.56 11.80
CA SER A 64 -9.86 7.30 11.24
C SER A 64 -11.23 7.40 10.58
N ILE A 65 -12.19 8.12 11.18
CA ILE A 65 -13.55 8.22 10.65
C ILE A 65 -13.54 8.89 9.27
N ASP A 66 -12.81 10.00 9.13
CA ASP A 66 -12.68 10.73 7.87
C ASP A 66 -11.95 9.88 6.82
N VAL A 67 -10.89 9.17 7.21
CA VAL A 67 -10.18 8.27 6.29
C VAL A 67 -11.10 7.18 5.77
N ILE A 68 -11.89 6.55 6.65
CA ILE A 68 -12.85 5.51 6.24
C ILE A 68 -13.86 6.10 5.25
N TYR A 69 -14.44 7.25 5.58
CA TYR A 69 -15.44 7.90 4.73
C TYR A 69 -14.89 8.21 3.33
N TYR A 70 -13.78 8.96 3.27
CA TYR A 70 -13.22 9.37 1.98
C TYR A 70 -12.65 8.19 1.19
N SER A 71 -12.03 7.22 1.85
CA SER A 71 -11.53 6.02 1.15
C SER A 71 -12.67 5.18 0.57
N GLY A 72 -13.83 5.11 1.26
CA GLY A 72 -15.04 4.48 0.73
C GLY A 72 -15.51 5.13 -0.58
N ILE A 73 -15.57 6.46 -0.62
CA ILE A 73 -15.91 7.21 -1.84
C ILE A 73 -14.96 6.85 -2.99
N VAL A 74 -13.65 6.75 -2.72
CA VAL A 74 -12.66 6.40 -3.75
C VAL A 74 -12.92 5.00 -4.32
N ILE A 75 -13.16 4.01 -3.45
CA ILE A 75 -13.40 2.62 -3.86
C ILE A 75 -14.67 2.49 -4.71
N GLU A 76 -15.72 3.25 -4.40
CA GLU A 76 -16.98 3.25 -5.15
C GLU A 76 -16.89 4.03 -6.48
N SER A 77 -16.01 5.02 -6.55
CA SER A 77 -15.92 5.96 -7.67
C SER A 77 -15.01 5.49 -8.81
N PHE A 78 -13.97 4.72 -8.50
CA PHE A 78 -12.98 4.26 -9.49
C PHE A 78 -13.05 2.75 -9.68
N ILE A 79 -12.73 2.28 -10.88
CA ILE A 79 -12.40 0.86 -11.07
C ILE A 79 -10.92 0.63 -10.77
N PRO A 80 -10.53 -0.55 -10.27
CA PRO A 80 -9.16 -0.81 -9.85
C PRO A 80 -8.10 -0.55 -10.93
N ALA A 81 -8.39 -0.91 -12.18
CA ALA A 81 -7.46 -0.76 -13.30
C ALA A 81 -7.14 0.71 -13.65
N GLN A 82 -7.94 1.67 -13.20
CA GLN A 82 -7.72 3.08 -13.47
C GLN A 82 -6.78 3.71 -12.47
N LEU A 83 -6.92 3.35 -11.20
CA LEU A 83 -6.22 4.00 -10.10
C LEU A 83 -5.11 3.09 -9.60
N SER A 84 -3.86 3.42 -9.93
CA SER A 84 -2.69 2.66 -9.46
C SER A 84 -2.61 2.54 -7.93
N SER A 85 -3.20 3.49 -7.20
CA SER A 85 -3.29 3.49 -5.73
C SER A 85 -4.58 2.87 -5.18
N TYR A 86 -5.37 2.16 -5.99
CA TYR A 86 -6.66 1.60 -5.55
C TYR A 86 -6.50 0.66 -4.35
N SER A 87 -5.50 -0.22 -4.38
CA SER A 87 -5.19 -1.15 -3.28
C SER A 87 -4.82 -0.43 -1.98
N HIS A 88 -4.16 0.73 -2.07
CA HIS A 88 -3.84 1.57 -0.91
C HIS A 88 -5.09 2.04 -0.16
N TYR A 89 -6.15 2.46 -0.86
CA TYR A 89 -7.40 2.88 -0.19
C TYR A 89 -8.12 1.73 0.50
N ILE A 90 -8.02 0.50 -0.02
CA ILE A 90 -8.52 -0.68 0.68
C ILE A 90 -7.70 -0.94 1.96
N LEU A 91 -6.36 -0.83 1.90
CA LEU A 91 -5.52 -0.94 3.10
C LEU A 91 -5.87 0.11 4.15
N LEU A 92 -6.16 1.35 3.73
CA LEU A 92 -6.62 2.41 4.62
C LEU A 92 -7.96 2.04 5.28
N LEU A 93 -8.91 1.51 4.51
CA LEU A 93 -10.20 1.04 5.04
C LEU A 93 -10.02 -0.07 6.08
N ILE A 94 -9.16 -1.07 5.81
CA ILE A 94 -8.87 -2.16 6.75
C ILE A 94 -8.26 -1.60 8.04
N LYS A 95 -7.17 -0.83 7.92
CA LYS A 95 -6.42 -0.28 9.04
C LYS A 95 -7.29 0.61 9.93
N HIS A 96 -8.05 1.53 9.33
CA HIS A 96 -8.82 2.48 10.12
C HIS A 96 -10.09 1.86 10.70
N ASN A 97 -10.77 0.92 10.02
CA ASN A 97 -11.84 0.16 10.67
C ASN A 97 -11.30 -0.66 11.85
N THR A 98 -10.11 -1.23 11.73
CA THR A 98 -9.41 -1.93 12.83
C THR A 98 -9.16 -0.99 14.00
N ASN A 99 -8.69 0.23 13.73
CA ASN A 99 -8.48 1.25 14.76
C ASN A 99 -9.75 1.66 15.49
N GLU A 100 -10.87 1.70 14.79
CA GLU A 100 -12.20 1.98 15.36
C GLU A 100 -12.86 0.76 16.02
N GLY A 101 -12.15 -0.37 16.15
CA GLY A 101 -12.70 -1.57 16.79
C GLY A 101 -13.71 -2.33 15.92
N LYS A 102 -13.79 -2.04 14.62
CA LYS A 102 -14.75 -2.63 13.67
C LYS A 102 -14.16 -3.85 12.97
N PHE A 103 -14.18 -4.99 13.65
CA PHE A 103 -13.63 -6.25 13.12
C PHE A 103 -14.29 -6.69 11.81
N GLU A 104 -15.62 -6.77 11.77
CA GLU A 104 -16.36 -7.26 10.60
C GLU A 104 -16.15 -6.38 9.37
N GLU A 105 -16.14 -5.06 9.53
CA GLU A 105 -15.84 -4.13 8.43
C GLU A 105 -14.40 -4.30 7.93
N SER A 106 -13.45 -4.55 8.83
CA SER A 106 -12.06 -4.80 8.44
C SER A 106 -11.94 -6.09 7.62
N LEU A 107 -12.62 -7.17 8.05
CA LEU A 107 -12.65 -8.43 7.32
C LEU A 107 -13.35 -8.31 5.96
N LYS A 108 -14.44 -7.57 5.88
CA LYS A 108 -15.15 -7.30 4.62
C LYS A 108 -14.21 -6.71 3.57
N TRP A 109 -13.36 -5.75 3.95
CA TRP A 109 -12.39 -5.15 3.02
C TRP A 109 -11.24 -6.08 2.66
N ILE A 110 -10.82 -6.96 3.58
CA ILE A 110 -9.86 -8.03 3.28
C ILE A 110 -10.44 -8.99 2.24
N ASP A 111 -11.69 -9.44 2.43
CA ASP A 111 -12.37 -10.32 1.48
C ASP A 111 -12.55 -9.68 0.12
N PHE A 112 -13.00 -8.43 0.09
CA PHE A 112 -13.14 -7.65 -1.13
C PHE A 112 -11.83 -7.57 -1.93
N PHE A 113 -10.70 -7.34 -1.26
CA PHE A 113 -9.39 -7.35 -1.92
C PHE A 113 -9.07 -8.69 -2.57
N TRP A 114 -9.25 -9.80 -1.84
CA TRP A 114 -8.92 -11.13 -2.35
C TRP A 114 -9.84 -11.56 -3.50
N GLU A 115 -11.11 -11.18 -3.47
CA GLU A 115 -12.06 -11.42 -4.57
C GLU A 115 -11.66 -10.66 -5.83
N LYS A 116 -11.06 -9.48 -5.69
CA LYS A 116 -10.69 -8.59 -6.80
C LYS A 116 -9.20 -8.62 -7.15
N ARG A 117 -8.42 -9.54 -6.58
CA ARG A 117 -6.95 -9.62 -6.69
C ARG A 117 -6.35 -9.58 -8.10
N GLU A 118 -7.13 -9.81 -9.14
CA GLU A 118 -6.71 -9.75 -10.55
C GLU A 118 -6.17 -8.37 -10.96
N PHE A 119 -6.54 -7.30 -10.26
CA PHE A 119 -6.02 -5.96 -10.54
C PHE A 119 -4.64 -5.67 -9.93
N VAL A 120 -4.16 -6.55 -9.04
CA VAL A 120 -2.94 -6.30 -8.27
C VAL A 120 -1.73 -6.47 -9.18
N GLN A 121 -0.86 -5.46 -9.21
CA GLN A 121 0.27 -5.41 -10.12
C GLN A 121 1.52 -6.06 -9.54
N SER A 122 1.64 -6.11 -8.22
CA SER A 122 2.81 -6.64 -7.54
C SER A 122 2.45 -7.66 -6.46
N ILE A 123 3.18 -8.79 -6.46
CA ILE A 123 3.07 -9.81 -5.41
C ILE A 123 3.42 -9.27 -4.01
N PHE A 124 4.18 -8.18 -3.91
CA PHE A 124 4.46 -7.51 -2.63
C PHE A 124 3.25 -6.76 -2.06
N GLU A 125 2.27 -6.40 -2.89
CA GLU A 125 1.00 -5.88 -2.38
C GLU A 125 0.28 -6.96 -1.56
N PHE A 126 0.32 -8.23 -1.98
CA PHE A 126 -0.28 -9.33 -1.19
C PHE A 126 0.37 -9.43 0.19
N LEU A 127 1.69 -9.26 0.28
CA LEU A 127 2.39 -9.24 1.57
C LEU A 127 1.89 -8.09 2.47
N SER A 128 1.60 -6.92 1.89
CA SER A 128 1.06 -5.77 2.63
C SER A 128 -0.36 -6.03 3.14
N PHE A 129 -1.20 -6.69 2.36
CA PHE A 129 -2.54 -7.11 2.80
C PHE A 129 -2.49 -8.21 3.85
N PHE A 130 -1.60 -9.19 3.73
CA PHE A 130 -1.40 -10.18 4.78
C PHE A 130 -0.90 -9.55 6.08
N ASN A 131 -0.04 -8.54 6.03
CA ASN A 131 0.34 -7.77 7.23
C ASN A 131 -0.89 -7.15 7.90
N GLN A 132 -1.72 -6.43 7.13
CA GLN A 132 -2.93 -5.82 7.68
C GLN A 132 -3.92 -6.86 8.21
N TYR A 133 -4.05 -8.00 7.53
CA TYR A 133 -4.88 -9.09 8.01
C TYR A 133 -4.40 -9.66 9.35
N VAL A 134 -3.08 -9.89 9.51
CA VAL A 134 -2.51 -10.34 10.78
C VAL A 134 -2.70 -9.29 11.87
N GLU A 135 -2.52 -8.00 11.58
CA GLU A 135 -2.79 -6.91 12.52
C GLU A 135 -4.25 -6.94 13.03
N VAL A 136 -5.22 -7.14 12.12
CA VAL A 136 -6.64 -7.32 12.47
C VAL A 136 -6.81 -8.53 13.41
N LEU A 137 -6.30 -9.69 13.02
CA LEU A 137 -6.47 -10.92 13.80
C LEU A 137 -5.88 -10.81 15.20
N ILE A 138 -4.68 -10.24 15.34
CA ILE A 138 -4.04 -10.03 16.64
C ILE A 138 -4.85 -9.07 17.49
N ARG A 139 -5.33 -7.95 16.91
CA ARG A 139 -6.09 -6.95 17.67
C ARG A 139 -7.39 -7.49 18.24
N PHE A 140 -8.05 -8.38 17.52
CA PHE A 140 -9.35 -8.94 17.91
C PHE A 140 -9.27 -10.36 18.48
N ASP A 141 -8.06 -10.86 18.75
CA ASP A 141 -7.78 -12.22 19.23
C ASP A 141 -8.49 -13.30 18.42
N LYS A 142 -8.25 -13.30 17.10
CA LYS A 142 -8.89 -14.20 16.15
C LYS A 142 -7.88 -15.16 15.52
N PRO A 143 -8.28 -16.42 15.26
CA PRO A 143 -7.43 -17.38 14.56
C PRO A 143 -7.31 -17.03 13.07
N PHE A 144 -6.23 -17.49 12.44
CA PHE A 144 -6.05 -17.38 11.00
C PHE A 144 -7.11 -18.18 10.23
N ASN A 145 -7.74 -17.56 9.24
CA ASN A 145 -8.73 -18.23 8.40
C ASN A 145 -8.05 -19.06 7.31
N LYS A 146 -8.28 -20.38 7.34
CA LYS A 146 -7.70 -21.35 6.39
C LYS A 146 -8.04 -21.05 4.93
N LYS A 147 -9.11 -20.29 4.63
CA LYS A 147 -9.45 -19.90 3.26
C LYS A 147 -8.33 -19.13 2.54
N TYR A 148 -7.49 -18.41 3.29
CA TYR A 148 -6.36 -17.67 2.71
C TYR A 148 -5.05 -18.47 2.68
N LEU A 149 -5.02 -19.72 3.15
CA LEU A 149 -3.79 -20.50 3.23
C LEU A 149 -3.17 -20.75 1.86
N ILE A 150 -3.99 -21.03 0.84
CA ILE A 150 -3.52 -21.23 -0.55
C ILE A 150 -2.87 -19.95 -1.09
N LEU A 151 -3.44 -18.78 -0.77
CA LEU A 151 -2.89 -17.49 -1.17
C LEU A 151 -1.56 -17.19 -0.46
N LEU A 152 -1.44 -17.55 0.82
CA LEU A 152 -0.19 -17.42 1.57
C LEU A 152 0.89 -18.38 1.03
N GLN A 153 0.53 -19.61 0.69
CA GLN A 153 1.43 -20.57 0.04
C GLN A 153 1.96 -20.03 -1.27
N LYS A 154 1.06 -19.48 -2.11
CA LYS A 154 1.44 -18.83 -3.37
C LYS A 154 2.45 -17.70 -3.13
N LEU A 155 2.17 -16.80 -2.18
CA LEU A 155 3.07 -15.70 -1.82
C LEU A 155 4.46 -16.21 -1.36
N ASN A 156 4.48 -17.20 -0.46
CA ASN A 156 5.70 -17.79 0.09
C ASN A 156 6.61 -18.35 -1.01
N THR A 157 6.01 -19.03 -1.99
CA THR A 157 6.70 -19.66 -3.12
C THR A 157 7.12 -18.63 -4.17
N GLU A 158 6.22 -17.75 -4.62
CA GLU A 158 6.52 -16.80 -5.70
C GLU A 158 7.56 -15.75 -5.34
N ILE A 159 7.57 -15.26 -4.09
CA ILE A 159 8.64 -14.36 -3.62
C ILE A 159 9.90 -15.16 -3.24
N GLY A 160 9.76 -16.45 -2.94
CA GLY A 160 10.85 -17.33 -2.54
C GLY A 160 11.31 -17.09 -1.11
N PHE A 161 10.37 -16.91 -0.17
CA PHE A 161 10.67 -16.87 1.26
C PHE A 161 10.98 -18.26 1.83
N ASN A 162 10.38 -19.33 1.27
CA ASN A 162 10.57 -20.72 1.66
C ASN A 162 10.38 -21.01 3.17
N LEU A 163 9.42 -20.33 3.80
CA LEU A 163 9.13 -20.51 5.22
C LEU A 163 8.16 -21.67 5.47
N ASP A 164 8.25 -22.27 6.66
CA ASP A 164 7.23 -23.18 7.17
C ASP A 164 5.93 -22.42 7.47
N LEU A 165 4.81 -22.96 7.00
CA LEU A 165 3.47 -22.37 7.13
C LEU A 165 2.59 -23.08 8.17
N ASN A 166 3.15 -23.97 8.98
CA ASN A 166 2.45 -24.61 10.10
C ASN A 166 1.86 -23.59 11.09
N ASN A 167 2.50 -22.43 11.25
CA ASN A 167 1.95 -21.27 11.96
C ASN A 167 1.86 -20.06 11.01
N PRO A 168 0.72 -19.85 10.33
CA PRO A 168 0.55 -18.80 9.33
C PRO A 168 0.80 -17.38 9.86
N LEU A 169 0.39 -17.08 11.09
CA LEU A 169 0.56 -15.74 11.68
C LEU A 169 2.05 -15.42 11.84
N SER A 170 2.80 -16.32 12.46
CA SER A 170 4.24 -16.16 12.65
C SER A 170 5.00 -16.17 11.32
N ALA A 171 4.58 -17.00 10.36
CA ALA A 171 5.17 -17.03 9.03
C ALA A 171 5.00 -15.68 8.31
N ILE A 172 3.79 -15.11 8.29
CA ILE A 172 3.53 -13.80 7.70
C ILE A 172 4.38 -12.72 8.37
N GLN A 173 4.39 -12.65 9.71
CA GLN A 173 5.22 -11.70 10.45
C GLN A 173 6.71 -11.82 10.07
N ARG A 174 7.21 -13.05 9.92
CA ARG A 174 8.59 -13.30 9.49
C ARG A 174 8.83 -12.86 8.05
N MET A 175 7.92 -13.12 7.12
CA MET A 175 8.02 -12.61 5.73
C MET A 175 8.12 -11.09 5.71
N ILE A 176 7.27 -10.40 6.48
CA ILE A 176 7.29 -8.93 6.57
C ILE A 176 8.61 -8.43 7.13
N GLN A 177 9.10 -9.05 8.20
CA GLN A 177 10.38 -8.69 8.81
C GLN A 177 11.53 -8.86 7.82
N LEU A 178 11.64 -10.03 7.18
CA LEU A 178 12.67 -10.33 6.18
C LEU A 178 12.57 -9.34 5.01
N ASN A 179 11.38 -9.12 4.47
CA ASN A 179 11.19 -8.16 3.39
C ASN A 179 11.66 -6.76 3.76
N ARG A 180 11.27 -6.24 4.94
CA ARG A 180 11.69 -4.91 5.40
C ARG A 180 13.21 -4.81 5.58
N GLU A 181 13.83 -5.84 6.16
CA GLU A 181 15.27 -5.88 6.37
C GLU A 181 16.04 -5.83 5.05
N TRP A 182 15.70 -6.72 4.12
CA TRP A 182 16.41 -6.87 2.86
C TRP A 182 16.10 -5.74 1.89
N ASN A 183 14.86 -5.24 1.87
CA ASN A 183 14.52 -4.03 1.13
C ASN A 183 15.36 -2.82 1.61
N ARG A 184 15.49 -2.64 2.92
CA ARG A 184 16.30 -1.54 3.48
C ARG A 184 17.77 -1.68 3.11
N LYS A 185 18.33 -2.90 3.23
CA LYS A 185 19.71 -3.19 2.83
C LYS A 185 19.93 -2.85 1.35
N LEU A 186 19.02 -3.27 0.47
CA LEU A 186 19.08 -2.97 -0.96
C LEU A 186 19.03 -1.45 -1.24
N SER A 187 18.10 -0.72 -0.60
CA SER A 187 18.01 0.73 -0.75
C SER A 187 19.28 1.46 -0.28
N LEU A 188 19.92 1.00 0.78
CA LEU A 188 21.17 1.59 1.28
C LEU A 188 22.31 1.43 0.30
N ILE A 189 22.39 0.30 -0.43
CA ILE A 189 23.37 0.12 -1.50
C ILE A 189 23.13 1.19 -2.58
N TYR A 190 21.90 1.35 -3.08
CA TYR A 190 21.60 2.36 -4.10
C TYR A 190 21.88 3.81 -3.68
N ILE A 191 21.76 4.13 -2.38
CA ILE A 191 21.99 5.48 -1.87
C ILE A 191 23.48 5.75 -1.62
N ASN A 192 24.22 4.77 -1.11
CA ASN A 192 25.57 4.97 -0.60
C ASN A 192 26.69 4.65 -1.61
N SER A 193 26.41 3.89 -2.67
CA SER A 193 27.46 3.54 -3.62
C SER A 193 27.89 4.77 -4.46
N PHE A 194 29.18 5.09 -4.41
CA PHE A 194 29.75 6.27 -5.08
C PHE A 194 30.02 6.05 -6.58
N THR A 195 30.18 4.80 -7.01
CA THR A 195 30.35 4.41 -8.42
C THR A 195 29.53 3.17 -8.75
N LYS A 196 29.30 2.93 -10.05
CA LYS A 196 28.56 1.76 -10.53
C LYS A 196 29.31 0.46 -10.25
N GLU A 197 30.64 0.46 -10.28
CA GLU A 197 31.47 -0.71 -9.99
C GLU A 197 31.34 -1.14 -8.52
N ILE A 198 31.42 -0.17 -7.60
CA ILE A 198 31.22 -0.42 -6.16
C ILE A 198 29.81 -0.92 -5.92
N GLN A 199 28.81 -0.28 -6.54
CA GLN A 199 27.42 -0.71 -6.44
C GLN A 199 27.23 -2.16 -6.90
N ASN A 200 27.76 -2.53 -8.06
CA ASN A 200 27.62 -3.90 -8.58
C ASN A 200 28.27 -4.93 -7.64
N GLN A 201 29.43 -4.62 -7.04
CA GLN A 201 30.06 -5.50 -6.05
C GLN A 201 29.21 -5.67 -4.79
N GLU A 202 28.66 -4.57 -4.25
CA GLU A 202 27.78 -4.62 -3.08
C GLU A 202 26.46 -5.37 -3.38
N LEU A 203 25.91 -5.20 -4.58
CA LEU A 203 24.71 -5.91 -5.02
C LEU A 203 24.96 -7.42 -5.14
N LEU A 204 26.08 -7.86 -5.72
CA LEU A 204 26.42 -9.29 -5.81
C LEU A 204 26.55 -9.92 -4.41
N LYS A 205 27.26 -9.25 -3.50
CA LYS A 205 27.37 -9.70 -2.10
C LYS A 205 25.99 -9.77 -1.43
N PHE A 206 25.14 -8.77 -1.67
CA PHE A 206 23.76 -8.78 -1.18
C PHE A 206 22.98 -9.99 -1.69
N ALA A 207 23.10 -10.35 -2.97
CA ALA A 207 22.41 -11.50 -3.56
C ALA A 207 22.87 -12.85 -2.98
N GLU A 208 24.16 -12.97 -2.63
CA GLU A 208 24.70 -14.16 -1.96
C GLU A 208 24.11 -14.34 -0.55
N GLU A 209 23.96 -13.25 0.21
CA GLU A 209 23.50 -13.30 1.60
C GLU A 209 21.97 -13.29 1.74
N CYS A 210 21.23 -12.71 0.78
CA CYS A 210 19.78 -12.56 0.88
C CYS A 210 19.09 -13.94 0.87
N PRO A 211 18.16 -14.25 1.79
CA PRO A 211 17.45 -15.52 1.76
C PRO A 211 16.23 -15.53 0.80
N ILE A 212 15.85 -14.38 0.26
CA ILE A 212 14.63 -14.21 -0.54
C ILE A 212 14.98 -14.30 -2.02
N GLN A 213 14.41 -15.28 -2.74
CA GLN A 213 14.75 -15.54 -4.14
C GLN A 213 14.49 -14.32 -5.05
N TRP A 214 13.35 -13.65 -4.86
CA TRP A 214 12.99 -12.47 -5.67
C TRP A 214 14.09 -11.39 -5.67
N TYR A 215 14.72 -11.14 -4.52
CA TYR A 215 15.79 -10.14 -4.41
C TYR A 215 17.08 -10.57 -5.10
N LYS A 216 17.37 -11.88 -5.12
CA LYS A 216 18.52 -12.41 -5.86
C LYS A 216 18.32 -12.23 -7.35
N ASP A 217 17.15 -12.63 -7.85
CA ASP A 217 16.80 -12.53 -9.26
C ASP A 217 16.82 -11.07 -9.72
N TYR A 218 16.22 -10.16 -8.92
CA TYR A 218 16.25 -8.72 -9.18
C TYR A 218 17.67 -8.18 -9.36
N VAL A 219 18.61 -8.58 -8.51
CA VAL A 219 20.01 -8.17 -8.62
C VAL A 219 20.66 -8.73 -9.87
N HIS A 220 20.51 -10.03 -10.13
CA HIS A 220 21.14 -10.68 -11.27
C HIS A 220 20.64 -10.14 -12.61
N ASP A 221 19.35 -9.81 -12.71
CA ASP A 221 18.75 -9.21 -13.91
C ASP A 221 19.18 -7.74 -14.11
N GLY A 222 19.43 -7.02 -13.00
CA GLY A 222 19.77 -5.60 -13.00
C GLY A 222 21.24 -5.29 -13.22
N ILE A 223 22.16 -6.20 -12.86
CA ILE A 223 23.60 -6.04 -13.11
C ILE A 223 23.88 -6.37 -14.59
N LYS A 224 24.00 -5.31 -15.39
CA LYS A 224 24.55 -5.32 -16.76
C LYS A 224 25.74 -4.39 -16.86
#